data_AF-A0A8J5ZR45-F1
#
_entry.id   AF-A0A8J5ZR45-F1
#
_cell.length_a   1.000
_cell.length_b   1.000
_cell.length_c   1.000
_cell.angle_alpha   90.00
_cell.angle_beta   90.00
_cell.angle_gamma   90.00
#
_symmetry.space_group_name_H-M   'P 1'
#
loop_
_entity.id
_entity.type
_entity.pdbx_description
1 polymer ?
#
loop_
_entity_poly.entity_id
_entity_poly.type
_entity_poly.pdbx_seq_one_letter_code
_entity_poly.pdbx_strand_id
1 'polypeptide(L)'
;MASPCLFIRTPDTHKRVLIKKSIGVFFDFAGEMPNQQRPWHLLLFIVFFLVTTFFNPSLADVGTAAHYSPPYLPTACFGNDASQFPTNNLFAAAGDGIWDNGASCGRQYLVRCISVATPGTCNPSQTIQIRIVDRAETSVSRPSANGATIILSNTAFGAIANPSAASVNIEFQQ
;
A
#
# COMPACT_ATOMS: atom_id res chain seq x y z
N MET A 1 -4.38 -16.37 -14.19
CA MET A 1 -5.19 -15.32 -14.85
C MET A 1 -5.09 -14.06 -13.99
N ALA A 2 -4.36 -13.05 -14.45
CA ALA A 2 -4.18 -11.81 -13.70
C ALA A 2 -5.44 -10.95 -13.83
N SER A 3 -6.12 -10.68 -12.71
CA SER A 3 -7.27 -9.76 -12.70
C SER A 3 -6.80 -8.35 -13.07
N PRO A 4 -7.47 -7.64 -14.00
CA PRO A 4 -7.09 -6.28 -14.36
C PRO A 4 -7.41 -5.33 -13.19
N CYS A 5 -6.39 -4.67 -12.65
CA CYS A 5 -6.54 -3.61 -11.66
C CYS A 5 -7.15 -2.36 -12.33
N LEU A 6 -8.20 -1.80 -11.72
CA LEU A 6 -8.75 -0.51 -12.13
C LEU A 6 -8.13 0.58 -11.24
N PHE A 7 -7.40 1.51 -11.86
CA PHE A 7 -6.90 2.70 -11.19
C PHE A 7 -8.01 3.75 -11.16
N ILE A 8 -8.54 4.08 -9.98
CA ILE A 8 -9.41 5.25 -9.82
C ILE A 8 -8.59 6.35 -9.16
N ARG A 9 -8.42 7.47 -9.88
CA ARG A 9 -7.83 8.70 -9.34
C ARG A 9 -8.90 9.34 -8.44
N THR A 10 -8.73 9.30 -7.14
CA THR A 10 -9.59 10.03 -6.19
C THR A 10 -9.33 11.53 -6.28
N PRO A 11 -10.31 12.38 -5.93
CA PRO A 11 -10.16 13.84 -5.96
C PRO A 11 -9.17 14.39 -4.91
N ASP A 12 -8.80 13.59 -3.90
CA ASP A 12 -7.64 13.88 -3.04
C ASP A 12 -6.35 13.53 -3.78
N THR A 13 -5.59 14.56 -4.14
CA THR A 13 -4.36 14.51 -4.95
C THR A 13 -3.19 13.71 -4.36
N HIS A 14 -3.35 13.12 -3.17
CA HIS A 14 -2.28 12.41 -2.46
C HIS A 14 -2.48 10.91 -2.23
N LYS A 15 -3.62 10.32 -2.62
CA LYS A 15 -3.92 8.90 -2.31
C LYS A 15 -4.29 8.12 -3.57
N ARG A 16 -3.64 6.97 -3.79
CA ARG A 16 -4.03 6.02 -4.86
C ARG A 16 -4.50 4.73 -4.21
N VAL A 17 -5.79 4.43 -4.35
CA VAL A 17 -6.41 3.24 -3.77
C VAL A 17 -6.37 2.07 -4.75
N LEU A 18 -5.89 0.92 -4.30
CA LEU A 18 -6.00 -0.34 -5.04
C LEU A 18 -7.33 -1.04 -4.71
N ILE A 19 -8.31 -0.98 -5.61
CA ILE A 19 -9.55 -1.76 -5.47
C ILE A 19 -9.32 -3.14 -6.11
N LYS A 20 -9.35 -4.20 -5.28
CA LYS A 20 -9.27 -5.59 -5.76
C LYS A 20 -10.52 -5.91 -6.59
N LYS A 21 -10.35 -6.20 -7.88
CA LYS A 21 -11.45 -6.55 -8.78
C LYS A 21 -11.94 -7.97 -8.46
N SER A 22 -12.99 -8.08 -7.65
CA SER A 22 -13.75 -9.33 -7.52
C SER A 22 -14.54 -9.55 -8.80
N ILE A 23 -14.09 -10.49 -9.63
CA ILE A 23 -14.79 -10.97 -10.82
C ILE A 23 -15.79 -12.04 -10.37
N GLY A 24 -17.03 -11.96 -10.87
CA GLY A 24 -17.98 -13.07 -10.87
C GLY A 24 -19.35 -12.76 -10.31
N VAL A 25 -20.22 -12.15 -11.12
CA VAL A 25 -21.66 -12.46 -11.06
C VAL A 25 -22.17 -12.56 -12.50
N PHE A 26 -22.33 -13.79 -12.98
CA PHE A 26 -23.06 -14.13 -14.21
C PHE A 26 -24.52 -14.33 -13.79
N PHE A 27 -25.43 -13.45 -14.22
CA PHE A 27 -26.87 -13.67 -14.07
C PHE A 27 -27.45 -13.87 -15.47
N ASP A 28 -27.55 -15.13 -15.89
CA ASP A 28 -28.43 -15.53 -16.99
C ASP A 28 -29.85 -15.65 -16.43
N PHE A 29 -30.73 -14.73 -16.83
CA PHE A 29 -32.17 -14.93 -16.74
C PHE A 29 -32.77 -14.73 -18.13
N ALA A 30 -32.81 -15.82 -18.90
CA ALA A 30 -33.72 -15.98 -20.01
C ALA A 30 -35.06 -16.51 -19.45
N GLY A 31 -36.11 -15.69 -19.53
CA GLY A 31 -37.47 -16.07 -19.13
C GLY A 31 -38.47 -14.97 -19.49
N GLU A 32 -39.32 -15.26 -20.48
CA GLU A 32 -40.35 -14.39 -21.06
C GLU A 32 -41.56 -14.17 -20.12
N MET A 33 -42.23 -13.02 -20.28
CA MET A 33 -43.64 -12.66 -19.92
C MET A 33 -43.94 -12.13 -18.48
N PRO A 34 -45.10 -11.45 -18.25
CA PRO A 34 -45.67 -10.28 -18.93
C PRO A 34 -46.04 -9.12 -17.96
N ASN A 35 -46.23 -7.93 -18.53
CA ASN A 35 -46.89 -6.70 -18.02
C ASN A 35 -47.37 -6.64 -16.53
N GLN A 36 -46.48 -6.25 -15.61
CA GLN A 36 -46.88 -5.52 -14.38
C GLN A 36 -45.75 -4.57 -13.94
N GLN A 37 -45.97 -3.25 -14.06
CA GLN A 37 -44.93 -2.20 -14.02
C GLN A 37 -44.50 -1.72 -12.61
N ARG A 38 -44.58 -2.52 -11.53
CA ARG A 38 -44.18 -2.08 -10.16
C ARG A 38 -43.24 -2.97 -9.30
N PRO A 39 -43.09 -4.30 -9.48
CA PRO A 39 -42.14 -5.09 -8.67
C PRO A 39 -40.69 -5.04 -9.19
N TRP A 40 -40.47 -4.60 -10.44
CA TRP A 40 -39.16 -4.58 -11.09
C TRP A 40 -38.18 -3.56 -10.47
N HIS A 41 -38.69 -2.42 -10.03
CA HIS A 41 -37.86 -1.40 -9.36
C HIS A 41 -37.38 -1.86 -7.99
N LEU A 42 -38.27 -2.48 -7.20
CA LEU A 42 -37.92 -3.08 -5.91
C LEU A 42 -36.86 -4.18 -6.08
N LEU A 43 -37.02 -5.04 -7.09
CA LEU A 43 -36.04 -6.07 -7.41
C LEU A 43 -34.67 -5.46 -7.81
N LEU A 44 -34.67 -4.42 -8.66
CA LEU A 44 -33.45 -3.69 -9.04
C LEU A 44 -32.78 -3.00 -7.84
N PHE A 45 -33.56 -2.41 -6.92
CA PHE A 45 -33.05 -1.82 -5.69
C PHE A 45 -32.45 -2.87 -4.75
N ILE A 46 -33.08 -4.04 -4.61
CA ILE A 46 -32.57 -5.15 -3.80
C ILE A 46 -31.28 -5.71 -4.41
N VAL A 47 -31.24 -5.91 -5.73
CA VAL A 47 -30.02 -6.34 -6.44
C VAL A 47 -28.91 -5.30 -6.28
N PHE A 48 -29.21 -4.00 -6.39
CA PHE A 48 -28.23 -2.94 -6.18
C PHE A 48 -27.66 -2.93 -4.74
N PHE A 49 -28.50 -3.07 -3.73
CA PHE A 49 -28.08 -3.16 -2.32
C PHE A 49 -27.26 -4.43 -2.03
N LEU A 50 -27.64 -5.57 -2.63
CA LEU A 50 -26.85 -6.80 -2.52
C LEU A 50 -25.49 -6.60 -3.17
N VAL A 51 -25.44 -6.05 -4.39
CA VAL A 51 -24.20 -5.76 -5.11
C VAL A 51 -23.27 -4.83 -4.31
N THR A 52 -23.77 -3.78 -3.65
CA THR A 52 -22.93 -2.88 -2.83
C THR A 52 -22.37 -3.55 -1.58
N THR A 53 -23.10 -4.50 -0.96
CA THR A 53 -22.60 -5.24 0.21
C THR A 53 -21.55 -6.30 -0.12
N PHE A 54 -21.47 -6.78 -1.37
CA PHE A 54 -20.40 -7.68 -1.82
C PHE A 54 -19.07 -6.98 -2.11
N PHE A 55 -19.07 -5.65 -2.27
CA PHE A 55 -17.84 -4.88 -2.41
C PHE A 55 -17.30 -4.51 -1.04
N ASN A 56 -16.29 -5.24 -0.58
CA ASN A 56 -15.45 -4.84 0.55
C ASN A 56 -14.25 -4.06 0.00
N PRO A 57 -14.29 -2.71 -0.08
CA PRO A 57 -13.11 -1.95 -0.47
C PRO A 57 -12.04 -2.08 0.61
N SER A 58 -10.93 -2.74 0.30
CA SER A 58 -9.71 -2.61 1.09
C SER A 58 -8.98 -1.34 0.67
N LEU A 59 -8.81 -0.39 1.58
CA LEU A 59 -8.07 0.84 1.32
C LEU A 59 -6.57 0.59 1.55
N ALA A 60 -5.86 0.23 0.49
CA ALA A 60 -4.39 0.24 0.48
C ALA A 60 -3.92 1.43 -0.36
N ASP A 61 -2.96 2.19 0.16
CA ASP A 61 -2.33 3.28 -0.58
C ASP A 61 -1.15 2.77 -1.38
N VAL A 62 -0.77 3.47 -2.44
CA VAL A 62 0.31 3.07 -3.35
C VAL A 62 1.38 4.14 -3.36
N GLY A 63 2.63 3.71 -3.16
CA GLY A 63 3.79 4.59 -3.13
C GLY A 63 5.04 3.92 -3.67
N THR A 64 6.15 4.62 -3.51
CA THR A 64 7.48 4.12 -3.88
C THR A 64 8.26 3.82 -2.62
N ALA A 65 8.90 2.65 -2.56
CA ALA A 65 9.86 2.31 -1.54
C ALA A 65 11.30 2.37 -2.05
N ALA A 66 12.19 2.88 -1.20
CA ALA A 66 13.63 2.85 -1.39
C ALA A 66 14.28 2.17 -0.16
N HIS A 67 15.60 2.02 -0.15
CA HIS A 67 16.31 1.55 1.03
C HIS A 67 17.46 2.48 1.45
N TYR A 68 17.86 2.36 2.71
CA TYR A 68 19.00 3.10 3.27
C TYR A 68 19.82 2.23 4.21
N SER A 69 21.12 2.53 4.23
CA SER A 69 22.12 1.78 4.98
C SER A 69 22.46 2.47 6.31
N PRO A 70 23.05 1.74 7.27
CA PRO A 70 23.61 2.37 8.46
C PRO A 70 24.66 3.44 8.09
N PRO A 71 24.87 4.46 8.93
CA PRO A 71 24.28 4.65 10.25
C PRO A 71 22.80 5.06 10.22
N TYR A 72 22.01 4.52 11.16
CA TYR A 72 20.57 4.79 11.32
C TYR A 72 20.25 5.83 12.40
N LEU A 73 21.26 6.26 13.16
CA LEU A 73 21.14 7.26 14.22
C LEU A 73 21.95 8.52 13.86
N PRO A 74 21.53 9.71 14.31
CA PRO A 74 20.25 10.00 14.97
C PRO A 74 19.04 9.89 14.05
N THR A 75 17.87 9.57 14.62
CA THR A 75 16.59 9.64 13.90
C THR A 75 15.81 10.91 14.24
N ALA A 76 14.93 11.33 13.34
CA ALA A 76 14.02 12.45 13.56
C ALA A 76 12.99 12.20 14.68
N CYS A 77 12.61 10.95 14.95
CA CYS A 77 11.57 10.64 15.92
C CYS A 77 12.06 10.60 17.37
N PHE A 78 13.17 9.91 17.63
CA PHE A 78 13.67 9.67 19.00
C PHE A 78 15.17 9.95 19.13
N GLY A 79 15.79 10.66 18.17
CA GLY A 79 17.18 11.08 18.25
C GLY A 79 18.14 9.89 18.29
N ASN A 80 18.96 9.81 19.32
CA ASN A 80 20.00 8.78 19.49
C ASN A 80 19.54 7.53 20.25
N ASP A 81 18.23 7.38 20.50
CA ASP A 81 17.73 6.23 21.25
C ASP A 81 17.69 4.96 20.37
N ALA A 82 18.57 4.00 20.62
CA ALA A 82 18.60 2.72 19.90
C ALA A 82 17.43 1.79 20.27
N SER A 83 16.74 2.02 21.39
CA SER A 83 15.61 1.17 21.82
C SER A 83 14.35 1.34 20.96
N GLN A 84 14.32 2.37 20.09
CA GLN A 84 13.22 2.59 19.14
C GLN A 84 13.14 1.51 18.05
N PHE A 85 14.27 0.88 17.72
CA PHE A 85 14.36 -0.10 16.65
C PHE A 85 13.79 -1.45 17.10
N PRO A 86 12.91 -2.08 16.31
CA PRO A 86 12.39 -3.40 16.62
C PRO A 86 13.50 -4.47 16.47
N THR A 87 13.42 -5.55 17.26
CA THR A 87 14.42 -6.64 17.29
C THR A 87 14.67 -7.29 15.93
N ASN A 88 13.67 -7.30 15.05
CA ASN A 88 13.75 -7.86 13.70
C ASN A 88 14.35 -6.88 12.66
N ASN A 89 14.74 -5.68 13.08
CA ASN A 89 15.21 -4.60 12.21
C ASN A 89 14.23 -4.25 11.08
N LEU A 90 12.92 -4.47 11.28
CA LEU A 90 11.88 -4.06 10.33
C LEU A 90 11.40 -2.64 10.64
N PHE A 91 12.18 -1.67 10.22
CA PHE A 91 11.86 -0.25 10.36
C PHE A 91 12.12 0.52 9.07
N ALA A 92 11.60 1.74 9.03
CA ALA A 92 11.70 2.64 7.89
C ALA A 92 11.76 4.11 8.31
N ALA A 93 12.24 4.95 7.40
CA ALA A 93 12.06 6.38 7.42
C ALA A 93 10.85 6.79 6.57
N ALA A 94 10.08 7.75 7.04
CA ALA A 94 8.94 8.30 6.32
C ALA A 94 9.39 9.41 5.35
N GLY A 95 8.97 9.32 4.09
CA GLY A 95 9.08 10.41 3.13
C GLY A 95 8.05 11.51 3.41
N ASP A 96 8.20 12.66 2.76
CA ASP A 96 7.36 13.84 3.05
C ASP A 96 5.86 13.60 2.86
N GLY A 97 5.49 12.69 1.95
CA GLY A 97 4.09 12.33 1.71
C GLY A 97 3.39 11.65 2.89
N ILE A 98 4.15 11.01 3.80
CA ILE A 98 3.58 10.34 4.98
C ILE A 98 4.19 10.81 6.30
N TRP A 99 5.16 11.73 6.29
CA TRP A 99 5.84 12.19 7.51
C TRP A 99 4.89 12.90 8.49
N ASP A 100 3.96 13.69 7.97
CA ASP A 100 2.91 14.39 8.73
C ASP A 100 3.45 15.16 9.95
N ASN A 101 4.52 15.96 9.74
CA ASN A 101 5.20 16.73 10.78
C ASN A 101 5.62 15.91 12.02
N GLY A 102 5.96 14.62 11.83
CA GLY A 102 6.37 13.71 12.89
C GLY A 102 5.23 12.93 13.53
N ALA A 103 3.97 13.17 13.13
CA ALA A 103 2.83 12.39 13.61
C ALA A 103 2.90 10.90 13.20
N SER A 104 3.75 10.58 12.22
CA SER A 104 4.01 9.21 11.78
C SER A 104 5.04 8.46 12.62
N CYS A 105 5.73 9.12 13.54
CA CYS A 105 6.69 8.48 14.43
C CYS A 105 6.06 7.35 15.24
N GLY A 106 6.68 6.16 15.19
CA GLY A 106 6.21 4.99 15.89
C GLY A 106 5.03 4.25 15.25
N ARG A 107 4.41 4.80 14.19
CA ARG A 107 3.35 4.11 13.44
C ARG A 107 3.88 2.87 12.76
N GLN A 108 3.01 1.88 12.61
CA GLN A 108 3.30 0.64 11.90
C GLN A 108 2.58 0.62 10.57
N TYR A 109 3.24 0.09 9.55
CA TYR A 109 2.64 -0.10 8.23
C TYR A 109 2.88 -1.52 7.76
N LEU A 110 1.85 -2.12 7.17
CA LEU A 110 1.97 -3.29 6.33
C LEU A 110 2.41 -2.83 4.94
N VAL A 111 3.52 -3.37 4.46
CA VAL A 111 4.11 -3.00 3.16
C VAL A 111 4.26 -4.25 2.32
N ARG A 112 3.83 -4.15 1.06
CA ARG A 112 3.96 -5.23 0.06
C ARG A 112 4.47 -4.66 -1.26
N CYS A 113 5.38 -5.38 -1.90
CA CYS A 113 5.86 -5.02 -3.22
C CYS A 113 4.83 -5.39 -4.29
N ILE A 114 4.50 -4.44 -5.19
CA ILE A 114 3.52 -4.65 -6.27
C ILE A 114 4.15 -4.70 -7.66
N SER A 115 5.20 -3.91 -7.89
CA SER A 115 5.91 -3.86 -9.17
C SER A 115 7.27 -3.20 -9.01
N VAL A 116 8.13 -3.38 -9.99
CA VAL A 116 9.51 -2.88 -9.99
C VAL A 116 9.94 -2.57 -11.41
N ALA A 117 10.86 -1.61 -11.57
CA ALA A 117 11.42 -1.26 -12.87
C ALA A 117 12.26 -2.41 -13.47
N THR A 118 12.97 -3.17 -12.62
CA THR A 118 13.76 -4.35 -13.00
C THR A 118 12.97 -5.64 -12.74
N PRO A 119 12.56 -6.38 -13.79
CA PRO A 119 11.77 -7.60 -13.65
C PRO A 119 12.43 -8.64 -12.73
N GLY A 120 11.63 -9.33 -11.92
CA GLY A 120 12.09 -10.47 -11.10
C GLY A 120 12.72 -10.14 -9.75
N THR A 121 12.76 -8.86 -9.34
CA THR A 121 13.35 -8.44 -8.06
C THR A 121 12.33 -8.23 -6.95
N CYS A 122 11.03 -8.20 -7.26
CA CYS A 122 9.94 -7.97 -6.33
C CYS A 122 9.32 -9.30 -5.86
N ASN A 123 9.05 -9.45 -4.56
CA ASN A 123 8.32 -10.59 -4.03
C ASN A 123 6.87 -10.18 -3.68
N PRO A 124 5.90 -10.38 -4.59
CA PRO A 124 4.53 -9.90 -4.40
C PRO A 124 3.73 -10.70 -3.35
N SER A 125 4.21 -11.87 -2.94
CA SER A 125 3.56 -12.73 -1.95
C SER A 125 3.95 -12.37 -0.51
N GLN A 126 4.98 -11.55 -0.32
CA GLN A 126 5.51 -11.21 0.99
C GLN A 126 5.05 -9.83 1.42
N THR A 127 4.38 -9.77 2.57
CA THR A 127 3.99 -8.54 3.24
C THR A 127 4.73 -8.47 4.56
N ILE A 128 5.34 -7.32 4.83
CA ILE A 128 6.07 -7.08 6.09
C ILE A 128 5.40 -5.98 6.89
N GLN A 129 5.51 -6.06 8.21
CA GLN A 129 5.14 -4.98 9.11
C GLN A 129 6.39 -4.18 9.47
N ILE A 130 6.39 -2.89 9.16
CA ILE A 130 7.49 -1.97 9.47
C ILE A 130 7.05 -0.91 10.46
N ARG A 131 8.00 -0.37 11.21
CA ARG A 131 7.79 0.79 12.09
C ARG A 131 8.50 2.03 11.54
N ILE A 132 7.82 3.17 11.54
CA ILE A 132 8.45 4.45 11.20
C ILE A 132 9.27 4.95 12.40
N VAL A 133 10.56 5.14 12.17
CA VAL A 133 11.52 5.57 13.20
C VAL A 133 12.25 6.86 12.82
N ASP A 134 12.22 7.26 11.56
CA ASP A 134 13.00 8.39 11.04
C ASP A 134 12.25 9.15 9.94
N ARG A 135 12.80 10.30 9.52
CA ARG A 135 12.34 11.08 8.37
C ARG A 135 13.37 11.00 7.26
N ALA A 136 12.93 10.69 6.04
CA ALA A 136 13.82 10.51 4.90
C ALA A 136 14.70 11.73 4.60
N GLU A 137 14.13 12.95 4.68
CA GLU A 137 14.85 14.19 4.38
C GLU A 137 15.97 14.50 5.37
N THR A 138 15.80 14.15 6.65
CA THR A 138 16.78 14.43 7.72
C THR A 138 17.61 13.21 8.10
N SER A 139 17.37 12.06 7.46
CA SER A 139 18.12 10.84 7.71
C SER A 139 19.60 11.05 7.39
N VAL A 140 20.47 10.47 8.23
CA VAL A 140 21.93 10.62 8.09
C VAL A 140 22.44 10.00 6.78
N SER A 141 21.87 8.87 6.43
CA SER A 141 22.26 8.09 5.26
C SER A 141 21.31 8.35 4.11
N ARG A 142 21.87 8.70 2.94
CA ARG A 142 21.05 8.98 1.76
C ARG A 142 20.30 7.72 1.30
N PRO A 143 19.01 7.84 0.94
CA PRO A 143 18.25 6.74 0.37
C PRO A 143 18.78 6.37 -1.03
N SER A 144 18.54 5.12 -1.43
CA SER A 144 18.87 4.60 -2.77
C SER A 144 18.13 5.32 -3.91
N ALA A 145 16.95 5.91 -3.61
CA ALA A 145 16.20 6.75 -4.53
C ALA A 145 15.55 7.92 -3.79
N ASN A 146 15.58 9.09 -4.40
CA ASN A 146 14.97 10.31 -3.86
C ASN A 146 13.46 10.31 -4.09
N GLY A 147 12.72 11.00 -3.20
CA GLY A 147 11.27 11.17 -3.33
C GLY A 147 10.46 9.89 -3.09
N ALA A 148 11.07 8.85 -2.49
CA ALA A 148 10.34 7.66 -2.06
C ALA A 148 9.38 7.99 -0.91
N THR A 149 8.24 7.32 -0.89
CA THR A 149 7.21 7.47 0.16
C THR A 149 7.66 6.81 1.46
N ILE A 150 8.23 5.61 1.37
CA ILE A 150 8.73 4.84 2.52
C ILE A 150 10.16 4.39 2.22
N ILE A 151 11.11 4.76 3.08
CA ILE A 151 12.51 4.40 2.91
C ILE A 151 12.80 3.30 3.92
N LEU A 152 12.86 2.06 3.45
CA LEU A 152 13.00 0.87 4.27
C LEU A 152 14.46 0.67 4.71
N SER A 153 14.68 0.15 5.92
CA SER A 153 15.99 -0.40 6.28
C SER A 153 16.41 -1.51 5.30
N ASN A 154 17.71 -1.78 5.17
CA ASN A 154 18.21 -2.85 4.29
C ASN A 154 17.56 -4.21 4.57
N THR A 155 17.31 -4.52 5.85
CA THR A 155 16.63 -5.75 6.27
C THR A 155 15.17 -5.78 5.81
N ALA A 156 14.44 -4.68 5.99
CA ALA A 156 13.05 -4.58 5.55
C ALA A 156 12.92 -4.60 4.03
N PHE A 157 13.80 -3.91 3.30
CA PHE A 157 13.79 -3.91 1.85
C PHE A 157 14.10 -5.30 1.30
N GLY A 158 15.14 -5.96 1.83
CA GLY A 158 15.54 -7.32 1.46
C GLY A 158 14.43 -8.36 1.65
N ALA A 159 13.48 -8.12 2.56
CA ALA A 159 12.34 -8.99 2.76
C ALA A 159 11.29 -8.88 1.63
N ILE A 160 11.11 -7.73 1.00
CA ILE A 160 10.10 -7.54 -0.05
C ILE A 160 10.68 -7.49 -1.47
N ALA A 161 11.96 -7.16 -1.59
CA ALA A 161 12.64 -6.99 -2.87
C ALA A 161 14.14 -7.25 -2.77
N ASN A 162 14.75 -7.58 -3.91
CA ASN A 162 16.20 -7.72 -4.00
C ASN A 162 16.88 -6.34 -3.87
N PRO A 163 17.86 -6.17 -2.97
CA PRO A 163 18.56 -4.90 -2.75
C PRO A 163 19.32 -4.35 -3.98
N SER A 164 19.44 -5.14 -5.05
CA SER A 164 19.94 -4.68 -6.35
C SER A 164 19.04 -3.61 -7.00
N ALA A 165 17.76 -3.54 -6.62
CA ALA A 165 16.84 -2.51 -7.08
C ALA A 165 16.97 -1.24 -6.24
N ALA A 166 17.16 -0.09 -6.89
CA ALA A 166 17.23 1.21 -6.22
C ALA A 166 15.87 1.62 -5.62
N SER A 167 14.76 1.25 -6.26
CA SER A 167 13.41 1.51 -5.77
C SER A 167 12.41 0.50 -6.30
N VAL A 168 11.31 0.34 -5.56
CA VAL A 168 10.20 -0.55 -5.92
C VAL A 168 8.87 0.16 -5.67
N ASN A 169 7.85 -0.17 -6.46
CA ASN A 169 6.50 0.29 -6.17
C ASN A 169 5.88 -0.63 -5.12
N ILE A 170 5.34 -0.03 -4.08
CA ILE A 170 4.71 -0.74 -2.97
C ILE A 170 3.26 -0.34 -2.83
N GLU A 171 2.47 -1.24 -2.29
CA GLU A 171 1.26 -0.87 -1.58
C GLU A 171 1.55 -0.89 -0.08
N PHE A 172 0.92 0.02 0.65
CA PHE A 172 1.04 0.09 2.09
C PHE A 172 -0.28 0.46 2.75
N GLN A 173 -0.44 -0.04 3.99
CA GLN A 173 -1.61 0.22 4.82
C GLN A 173 -1.16 0.33 6.28
N GLN A 174 -1.76 1.27 7.01
CA GLN A 174 -1.58 1.40 8.46
C GLN A 174 -2.43 0.39 9.21
#